data_AF-A0A940AJA6-F1
#
_entry.id   AF-A0A940AJA6-F1
#
_cell.length_a   1.000
_cell.length_b   1.000
_cell.length_c   1.000
_cell.angle_alpha   90.00
_cell.angle_beta   90.00
_cell.angle_gamma   90.00
#
_symmetry.space_group_name_H-M   'P 1'
#
loop_
_entity.id
_entity.type
_entity.pdbx_description
1 polymer ?
#
loop_
_entity_poly.entity_id
_entity_poly.type
_entity_poly.pdbx_seq_one_letter_code
_entity_poly.pdbx_strand_id
1 'polypeptide(L)'
;MQTQVKGPVAPKDPTVQRPKIYFLLDDLIATSFAMDGDPKELRFLENRVAGNLKLICPELPDDIAGRLQKSEDFREIVHSIGVIMEPVTENDKDQPMSVILQHYGHTDRYNSGTRMQMDVLCDGAERVFPLSEFTFTGDDDILGTLILSSDSTDRQAKGTVIFYLNDGYTVPEPVLDPPIDWEGENYQKILERSLMSMGNTTRLRRAIEKASEGEDVTIAFIGGSITQGAGAKPIESKCYAYRIFEYFRDTYAEDPEKVHYVKAGLGGTSSELGVLRYEKDILRNGTVNPDILIIEFAVNDAGDETNGICFESLASKAFRRQNGPAVILLFSVFMNDWNLQERLSPIGYHYDYPMVSVLDGVSPQFPADAEGHVISKRQYFYDCYHPTNDGHRVMADCVNYLIEQSLAHVSDEVSYPEESCLGREYEKTVTVYPDTLDDAYGIEVDFGDFTANDKDLQMAEKDTDHHGTPFFDGSWSRECKSLAPFTVKMKCSGFFFIFKDTGDPAFGPCDVVVDGEVKYEYNPLAIGWNHCKAMLAVPYGEPAEHTISVVPKTPDKKFSIVAFAYTKE
;
A
#
# COMPACT_ATOMS: atom_id res chain seq x y z
N MET A 1 -38.45 53.94 -42.84
CA MET A 1 -37.22 53.25 -42.41
C MET A 1 -37.60 51.84 -42.01
N GLN A 2 -37.25 50.84 -42.81
CA GLN A 2 -37.49 49.43 -42.48
C GLN A 2 -36.32 48.92 -41.64
N THR A 3 -36.60 48.48 -40.42
CA THR A 3 -35.65 47.79 -39.54
C THR A 3 -35.40 46.39 -40.07
N GLN A 4 -34.18 46.14 -40.52
CA GLN A 4 -33.71 44.84 -40.98
C GLN A 4 -33.57 43.90 -39.78
N VAL A 5 -34.46 42.91 -39.68
CA VAL A 5 -34.33 41.82 -38.70
C VAL A 5 -33.20 40.91 -39.18
N LYS A 6 -32.10 40.84 -38.42
CA LYS A 6 -31.04 39.84 -38.65
C LYS A 6 -31.58 38.46 -38.30
N GLY A 7 -31.57 37.55 -39.28
CA GLY A 7 -31.86 36.14 -39.05
C GLY A 7 -30.80 35.48 -38.14
N PRO A 8 -31.09 34.30 -37.59
CA PRO A 8 -30.16 33.57 -36.73
C PRO A 8 -28.85 33.28 -37.48
N VAL A 9 -27.74 33.60 -36.81
CA VAL A 9 -26.38 33.30 -37.29
C VAL A 9 -26.16 31.80 -37.09
N ALA A 10 -25.73 31.09 -38.14
CA ALA A 10 -25.34 29.69 -38.04
C ALA A 10 -24.27 29.52 -36.93
N PRO A 11 -24.25 28.38 -36.20
CA PRO A 11 -23.20 28.11 -35.23
C PRO A 11 -21.83 28.31 -35.87
N LYS A 12 -20.88 28.87 -35.12
CA LYS A 12 -19.46 28.86 -35.51
C LYS A 12 -19.09 27.43 -35.88
N ASP A 13 -18.28 27.25 -36.93
CA ASP A 13 -17.73 25.95 -37.34
C ASP A 13 -17.33 25.12 -36.10
N PRO A 14 -17.61 23.80 -36.08
CA PRO A 14 -17.21 22.96 -34.97
C PRO A 14 -15.71 23.15 -34.76
N THR A 15 -15.33 23.69 -33.59
CA THR A 15 -13.94 23.69 -33.15
C THR A 15 -13.45 22.26 -33.27
N VAL A 16 -12.45 22.04 -34.12
CA VAL A 16 -11.81 20.72 -34.28
C VAL A 16 -11.51 20.21 -32.88
N GLN A 17 -12.11 19.09 -32.51
CA GLN A 17 -11.92 18.51 -31.19
C GLN A 17 -10.45 18.12 -31.08
N ARG A 18 -9.73 18.74 -30.13
CA ARG A 18 -8.31 18.43 -29.89
C ARG A 18 -8.18 16.95 -29.54
N PRO A 19 -7.09 16.27 -29.95
CA PRO A 19 -6.76 14.96 -29.41
C PRO A 19 -6.75 15.02 -27.88
N LYS A 20 -7.23 13.98 -27.21
CA LYS A 20 -7.37 13.95 -25.76
C LYS A 20 -6.86 12.64 -25.18
N ILE A 21 -6.20 12.74 -24.03
CA ILE A 21 -5.78 11.59 -23.22
C ILE A 21 -6.55 11.67 -21.92
N TYR A 22 -7.17 10.56 -21.52
CA TYR A 22 -7.77 10.46 -20.19
C TYR A 22 -6.67 10.10 -19.19
N PHE A 23 -6.44 11.00 -18.25
CA PHE A 23 -5.52 10.80 -17.14
C PHE A 23 -6.21 10.12 -15.95
N LEU A 24 -7.48 10.46 -15.73
CA LEU A 24 -8.44 9.73 -14.90
C LEU A 24 -9.73 9.55 -15.71
N LEU A 25 -10.41 8.41 -15.55
CA LEU A 25 -11.67 8.13 -16.24
C LEU A 25 -12.67 7.45 -15.31
N ASP A 26 -13.68 8.19 -14.88
CA ASP A 26 -14.79 7.72 -14.03
C ASP A 26 -14.33 7.05 -12.73
N ASP A 27 -13.16 7.45 -12.23
CA ASP A 27 -12.55 6.87 -11.06
C ASP A 27 -13.27 7.35 -9.79
N LEU A 28 -13.59 6.41 -8.90
CA LEU A 28 -14.13 6.76 -7.60
C LEU A 28 -13.05 7.46 -6.75
N ILE A 29 -13.39 8.64 -6.27
CA ILE A 29 -12.57 9.48 -5.41
C ILE A 29 -13.30 9.61 -4.09
N ALA A 30 -12.57 9.49 -2.98
CA ALA A 30 -13.07 9.78 -1.66
C ALA A 30 -12.02 10.54 -0.88
N THR A 31 -12.33 11.76 -0.47
CA THR A 31 -11.40 12.57 0.34
C THR A 31 -11.48 12.10 1.78
N SER A 32 -10.36 11.72 2.38
CA SER A 32 -10.25 11.38 3.81
C SER A 32 -9.36 12.40 4.52
N PHE A 33 -9.21 12.29 5.83
CA PHE A 33 -8.22 13.09 6.56
C PHE A 33 -6.81 12.73 6.05
N ALA A 34 -6.14 13.71 5.44
CA ALA A 34 -4.72 13.57 5.19
C ALA A 34 -3.89 13.89 6.43
N MET A 35 -2.58 13.61 6.35
CA MET A 35 -1.64 13.78 7.46
C MET A 35 -1.55 15.22 8.00
N ASP A 36 -1.87 16.24 7.19
CA ASP A 36 -1.89 17.65 7.60
C ASP A 36 -3.27 18.16 8.04
N GLY A 37 -4.27 17.27 8.12
CA GLY A 37 -5.61 17.58 8.63
C GLY A 37 -6.61 18.07 7.59
N ASP A 38 -6.16 18.37 6.37
CA ASP A 38 -7.05 18.80 5.29
C ASP A 38 -7.67 17.58 4.57
N PRO A 39 -8.99 17.57 4.29
CA PRO A 39 -9.64 16.51 3.55
C PRO A 39 -9.11 16.39 2.11
N LYS A 40 -8.43 15.29 1.79
CA LYS A 40 -7.94 15.04 0.44
C LYS A 40 -7.62 13.57 0.16
N GLU A 41 -7.59 13.25 -1.11
CA GLU A 41 -7.01 12.04 -1.68
C GLU A 41 -5.72 12.39 -2.41
N LEU A 42 -4.67 11.60 -2.18
CA LEU A 42 -3.38 11.73 -2.84
C LEU A 42 -3.19 10.57 -3.82
N ARG A 43 -2.82 10.90 -5.06
CA ARG A 43 -2.32 9.93 -6.04
C ARG A 43 -0.89 10.29 -6.41
N PHE A 44 0.04 9.50 -5.94
CA PHE A 44 1.46 9.64 -6.31
C PHE A 44 1.65 9.21 -7.77
N LEU A 45 2.39 10.02 -8.53
CA LEU A 45 2.50 9.87 -9.98
C LEU A 45 3.91 9.52 -10.44
N GLU A 46 4.95 9.78 -9.63
CA GLU A 46 6.33 9.48 -9.98
C GLU A 46 6.50 8.01 -10.39
N ASN A 47 7.01 7.80 -11.60
CA ASN A 47 7.19 6.50 -12.25
C ASN A 47 5.88 5.73 -12.50
N ARG A 48 4.72 6.38 -12.39
CA ARG A 48 3.40 5.78 -12.54
C ARG A 48 2.57 6.39 -13.67
N VAL A 49 2.89 7.60 -14.15
CA VAL A 49 2.11 8.30 -15.19
C VAL A 49 1.85 7.42 -16.41
N ALA A 50 2.90 6.84 -17.01
CA ALA A 50 2.75 6.00 -18.21
C ALA A 50 1.90 4.75 -17.95
N GLY A 51 2.09 4.10 -16.80
CA GLY A 51 1.31 2.93 -16.39
C GLY A 51 -0.18 3.25 -16.22
N ASN A 52 -0.50 4.34 -15.53
CA ASN A 52 -1.88 4.80 -15.32
C ASN A 52 -2.56 5.16 -16.64
N LEU A 53 -1.86 5.84 -17.55
CA LEU A 53 -2.38 6.16 -18.87
C LEU A 53 -2.67 4.90 -19.70
N LYS A 54 -1.75 3.93 -19.68
CA LYS A 54 -1.92 2.66 -20.39
C LYS A 54 -2.98 1.76 -19.78
N LEU A 55 -3.31 1.94 -18.51
CA LEU A 55 -4.44 1.26 -17.88
C LEU A 55 -5.78 1.69 -18.52
N ILE A 56 -5.91 2.98 -18.82
CA ILE A 56 -7.11 3.53 -19.48
C ILE A 56 -7.08 3.29 -20.99
N CYS A 57 -5.91 3.43 -21.60
CA CYS A 57 -5.73 3.27 -23.04
C CYS A 57 -4.47 2.44 -23.35
N PRO A 58 -4.57 1.11 -23.40
CA PRO A 58 -3.42 0.22 -23.61
C PRO A 58 -2.65 0.49 -24.92
N GLU A 59 -3.35 0.95 -25.95
CA GLU A 59 -2.81 1.30 -27.27
C GLU A 59 -2.14 2.68 -27.32
N LEU A 60 -2.09 3.42 -26.20
CA LEU A 60 -1.42 4.71 -26.16
C LEU A 60 0.09 4.53 -26.43
N PRO A 61 0.67 5.28 -27.38
CA PRO A 61 2.09 5.17 -27.72
C PRO A 61 3.02 5.40 -26.52
N ASP A 62 4.03 4.54 -26.37
CA ASP A 62 5.01 4.60 -25.27
C ASP A 62 5.77 5.92 -25.21
N ASP A 63 6.06 6.52 -26.36
CA ASP A 63 6.75 7.81 -26.44
C ASP A 63 5.90 8.94 -25.86
N ILE A 64 4.59 8.96 -26.11
CA ILE A 64 3.67 9.96 -25.54
C ILE A 64 3.47 9.68 -24.05
N ALA A 65 3.14 8.44 -23.68
CA ALA A 65 2.84 8.07 -22.30
C ALA A 65 4.04 8.29 -21.35
N GLY A 66 5.25 7.92 -21.79
CA GLY A 66 6.48 8.07 -21.00
C GLY A 66 6.93 9.52 -20.84
N ARG A 67 6.68 10.37 -21.83
CA ARG A 67 7.08 11.79 -21.79
C ARG A 67 6.27 12.60 -20.79
N LEU A 68 4.99 12.30 -20.62
CA LEU A 68 4.09 13.05 -19.72
C LEU A 68 4.49 13.05 -18.24
N GLN A 69 5.42 12.17 -17.83
CA GLN A 69 6.01 12.22 -16.48
C GLN A 69 6.87 13.47 -16.25
N LYS A 70 7.59 13.96 -17.27
CA LYS A 70 8.50 15.10 -17.16
C LYS A 70 7.72 16.40 -17.31
N SER A 71 8.02 17.38 -16.46
CA SER A 71 7.28 18.64 -16.44
C SER A 71 7.45 19.45 -17.73
N GLU A 72 8.64 19.42 -18.34
CA GLU A 72 8.91 20.09 -19.61
C GLU A 72 8.07 19.49 -20.76
N ASP A 73 8.11 18.17 -20.91
CA ASP A 73 7.35 17.43 -21.91
C ASP A 73 5.84 17.58 -21.70
N PHE A 74 5.37 17.55 -20.43
CA PHE A 74 3.97 17.81 -20.10
C PHE A 74 3.50 19.16 -20.64
N ARG A 75 4.29 20.22 -20.48
CA ARG A 75 3.97 21.56 -21.02
C ARG A 75 4.02 21.65 -22.54
N GLU A 76 4.88 20.85 -23.18
CA GLU A 76 4.95 20.76 -24.64
C GLU A 76 3.71 20.04 -25.20
N ILE A 77 3.34 18.93 -24.59
CA ILE A 77 2.31 18.02 -25.12
C ILE A 77 0.90 18.53 -24.80
N VAL A 78 0.66 19.02 -23.59
CA VAL A 78 -0.68 19.36 -23.10
C VAL A 78 -1.01 20.83 -23.39
N HIS A 79 -2.18 21.07 -24.00
CA HIS A 79 -2.74 22.39 -24.27
C HIS A 79 -3.64 22.88 -23.14
N SER A 80 -4.54 22.02 -22.67
CA SER A 80 -5.53 22.34 -21.63
C SER A 80 -5.98 21.09 -20.88
N ILE A 81 -6.51 21.28 -19.68
CA ILE A 81 -6.96 20.20 -18.81
C ILE A 81 -8.47 20.28 -18.65
N GLY A 82 -9.18 19.23 -19.05
CA GLY A 82 -10.59 19.03 -18.75
C GLY A 82 -10.74 18.34 -17.40
N VAL A 83 -11.68 18.79 -16.58
CA VAL A 83 -12.04 18.19 -15.30
C VAL A 83 -13.56 18.00 -15.25
N ILE A 84 -13.99 16.79 -14.91
CA ILE A 84 -15.39 16.43 -14.66
C ILE A 84 -15.45 15.75 -13.30
N MET A 85 -16.38 16.18 -12.45
CA MET A 85 -16.68 15.56 -11.17
C MET A 85 -18.16 15.22 -11.11
N GLU A 86 -18.49 13.94 -11.17
CA GLU A 86 -19.86 13.47 -11.03
C GLU A 86 -20.16 13.12 -9.57
N PRO A 87 -21.27 13.60 -9.00
CA PRO A 87 -21.62 13.28 -7.62
C PRO A 87 -21.99 11.80 -7.47
N VAL A 88 -21.49 11.16 -6.42
CA VAL A 88 -21.83 9.76 -6.09
C VAL A 88 -23.12 9.70 -5.27
N THR A 89 -23.33 10.66 -4.38
CA THR A 89 -24.55 10.80 -3.59
C THR A 89 -25.20 12.17 -3.80
N GLU A 90 -26.48 12.30 -3.43
CA GLU A 90 -27.15 13.62 -3.45
C GLU A 90 -26.48 14.65 -2.52
N ASN A 91 -25.79 14.20 -1.46
CA ASN A 91 -25.05 15.09 -0.57
C ASN A 91 -23.77 15.66 -1.22
N ASP A 92 -23.28 15.03 -2.29
CA ASP A 92 -22.10 15.48 -3.04
C ASP A 92 -22.46 16.47 -4.14
N LYS A 93 -23.75 16.58 -4.49
CA LYS A 93 -24.21 17.37 -5.63
C LYS A 93 -23.93 18.86 -5.45
N ASP A 94 -23.37 19.46 -6.50
CA ASP A 94 -22.99 20.89 -6.58
C ASP A 94 -21.96 21.32 -5.51
N GLN A 95 -21.31 20.37 -4.85
CA GLN A 95 -20.31 20.64 -3.82
C GLN A 95 -18.95 20.98 -4.44
N PRO A 96 -18.16 21.87 -3.81
CA PRO A 96 -16.87 22.26 -4.35
C PRO A 96 -15.83 21.14 -4.21
N MET A 97 -15.02 20.97 -5.24
CA MET A 97 -13.82 20.14 -5.23
C MET A 97 -12.68 20.83 -5.94
N SER A 98 -11.46 20.63 -5.44
CA SER A 98 -10.25 21.14 -6.09
C SER A 98 -9.40 19.98 -6.59
N VAL A 99 -9.08 20.01 -7.88
CA VAL A 99 -8.14 19.09 -8.53
C VAL A 99 -6.81 19.81 -8.65
N ILE A 100 -5.76 19.28 -8.02
CA ILE A 100 -4.45 19.91 -8.01
C ILE A 100 -3.44 18.95 -8.64
N LEU A 101 -2.81 19.38 -9.73
CA LEU A 101 -1.63 18.72 -10.28
C LEU A 101 -0.39 19.39 -9.71
N GLN A 102 0.34 18.64 -8.88
CA GLN A 102 1.58 19.09 -8.27
C GLN A 102 2.77 18.53 -9.05
N HIS A 103 3.62 19.44 -9.51
CA HIS A 103 4.95 19.14 -9.99
C HIS A 103 5.92 19.09 -8.80
N TYR A 104 6.82 18.12 -8.80
CA TYR A 104 7.92 18.08 -7.84
C TYR A 104 9.06 18.99 -8.30
N GLY A 105 9.75 19.61 -7.34
CA GLY A 105 10.85 20.51 -7.60
C GLY A 105 12.22 19.83 -7.56
N HIS A 106 13.21 20.41 -8.24
CA HIS A 106 14.61 20.00 -8.12
C HIS A 106 15.23 20.40 -6.78
N THR A 107 14.82 21.55 -6.22
CA THR A 107 15.42 22.11 -4.99
C THR A 107 14.78 21.55 -3.72
N ASP A 108 13.46 21.59 -3.64
CA ASP A 108 12.64 20.98 -2.59
C ASP A 108 11.54 20.18 -3.28
N ARG A 109 11.68 18.86 -3.22
CA ARG A 109 10.83 17.89 -3.91
C ARG A 109 9.34 18.20 -3.76
N TYR A 110 8.88 18.58 -2.57
CA TYR A 110 7.46 18.75 -2.29
C TYR A 110 6.97 20.20 -2.31
N ASN A 111 7.86 21.19 -2.23
CA ASN A 111 7.43 22.58 -2.01
C ASN A 111 7.87 23.59 -3.09
N SER A 112 8.91 23.31 -3.88
CA SER A 112 9.43 24.29 -4.85
C SER A 112 8.86 24.14 -6.26
N GLY A 113 8.24 23.01 -6.58
CA GLY A 113 7.54 22.80 -7.85
C GLY A 113 6.18 23.47 -7.94
N THR A 114 5.66 23.56 -9.15
CA THR A 114 4.38 24.21 -9.50
C THR A 114 3.20 23.41 -8.98
N ARG A 115 2.21 24.11 -8.40
CA ARG A 115 0.91 23.54 -8.01
C ARG A 115 -0.19 24.15 -8.87
N MET A 116 -0.72 23.35 -9.80
CA MET A 116 -1.82 23.75 -10.68
C MET A 116 -3.16 23.37 -10.05
N GLN A 117 -3.85 24.34 -9.45
CA GLN A 117 -5.16 24.13 -8.81
C GLN A 117 -6.31 24.47 -9.77
N MET A 118 -7.28 23.56 -9.87
CA MET A 118 -8.47 23.65 -10.70
C MET A 118 -9.69 23.41 -9.83
N ASP A 119 -10.45 24.46 -9.58
CA ASP A 119 -11.65 24.40 -8.73
C ASP A 119 -12.89 24.12 -9.59
N VAL A 120 -13.65 23.10 -9.22
CA VAL A 120 -14.86 22.65 -9.93
C VAL A 120 -15.99 22.36 -8.95
N LEU A 121 -17.20 22.19 -9.49
CA LEU A 121 -18.35 21.68 -8.73
C LEU A 121 -18.58 20.22 -9.11
N CYS A 122 -19.07 19.42 -8.15
CA CYS A 122 -19.58 18.07 -8.38
C CYS A 122 -20.98 18.10 -9.05
N ASP A 123 -21.02 18.63 -10.27
CA ASP A 123 -22.24 18.80 -11.09
C ASP A 123 -22.24 17.95 -12.37
N GLY A 124 -21.17 17.17 -12.60
CA GLY A 124 -20.96 16.35 -13.79
C GLY A 124 -20.65 17.14 -15.07
N ALA A 125 -20.50 18.46 -14.99
CA ALA A 125 -20.23 19.28 -16.16
C ALA A 125 -18.72 19.53 -16.32
N GLU A 126 -18.22 19.34 -17.55
CA GLU A 126 -16.81 19.57 -17.85
C GLU A 126 -16.41 21.04 -17.66
N ARG A 127 -15.24 21.25 -17.04
CA ARG A 127 -14.53 22.53 -16.98
C ARG A 127 -13.16 22.37 -17.59
N VAL A 128 -12.80 23.27 -18.50
CA VAL A 128 -11.53 23.21 -19.25
C VAL A 128 -10.64 24.37 -18.84
N PHE A 129 -9.42 24.05 -18.41
CA PHE A 129 -8.41 24.98 -17.91
C PHE A 129 -7.21 25.03 -18.88
N PRO A 130 -7.02 26.11 -19.65
CA PRO A 130 -5.84 26.27 -20.50
C PRO A 130 -4.53 26.27 -19.71
N LEU A 131 -3.49 25.57 -20.18
CA LEU A 131 -2.19 25.58 -19.49
C LEU A 131 -1.60 27.00 -19.38
N SER A 132 -1.95 27.89 -20.32
CA SER A 132 -1.51 29.29 -20.34
C SER A 132 -2.01 30.12 -19.14
N GLU A 133 -2.99 29.62 -18.37
CA GLU A 133 -3.50 30.30 -17.17
C GLU A 133 -2.65 30.01 -15.92
N PHE A 134 -1.77 29.01 -15.96
CA PHE A 134 -0.91 28.65 -14.83
C PHE A 134 0.48 29.29 -14.94
N THR A 135 1.06 29.64 -13.80
CA THR A 135 2.44 30.16 -13.70
C THR A 135 3.35 29.06 -13.16
N PHE A 136 4.39 28.72 -13.91
CA PHE A 136 5.36 27.69 -13.54
C PHE A 136 6.57 28.27 -12.83
N THR A 137 7.11 27.56 -11.83
CA THR A 137 8.19 28.07 -10.95
C THR A 137 9.58 27.99 -11.59
N GLY A 138 9.73 27.20 -12.66
CA GLY A 138 11.01 26.93 -13.31
C GLY A 138 11.90 25.91 -12.58
N ASP A 139 11.49 25.47 -11.37
CA ASP A 139 12.14 24.40 -10.61
C ASP A 139 11.47 23.03 -10.83
N ASP A 140 10.44 22.96 -11.70
CA ASP A 140 9.69 21.72 -11.96
C ASP A 140 10.54 20.63 -12.60
N ASP A 141 10.56 19.46 -11.97
CA ASP A 141 11.23 18.25 -12.46
C ASP A 141 10.20 17.33 -13.15
N ILE A 142 9.29 16.77 -12.36
CA ILE A 142 8.31 15.78 -12.81
C ILE A 142 6.89 16.10 -12.32
N LEU A 143 5.87 15.58 -13.01
CA LEU A 143 4.50 15.52 -12.50
C LEU A 143 4.44 14.54 -11.32
N GLY A 144 4.38 15.07 -10.10
CA GLY A 144 4.65 14.32 -8.87
C GLY A 144 3.41 13.73 -8.20
N THR A 145 2.36 14.54 -8.03
CA THR A 145 1.14 14.13 -7.30
C THR A 145 -0.10 14.74 -7.93
N LEU A 146 -1.15 13.96 -8.08
CA LEU A 146 -2.50 14.45 -8.24
C LEU A 146 -3.17 14.48 -6.86
N ILE A 147 -3.68 15.64 -6.46
CA ILE A 147 -4.36 15.86 -5.19
C ILE A 147 -5.79 16.24 -5.48
N LEU A 148 -6.72 15.53 -4.85
CA LEU A 148 -8.15 15.80 -4.92
C LEU A 148 -8.58 16.23 -3.53
N SER A 149 -9.00 17.49 -3.38
CA SER A 149 -9.33 18.07 -2.07
C SER A 149 -10.74 18.61 -2.04
N SER A 150 -11.33 18.63 -0.86
CA SER A 150 -12.69 19.08 -0.62
C SER A 150 -12.79 19.77 0.74
N ASP A 151 -14.00 20.22 1.07
CA ASP A 151 -14.34 20.79 2.38
C ASP A 151 -14.76 19.74 3.43
N SER A 152 -14.78 18.45 3.07
CA SER A 152 -15.35 17.39 3.91
C SER A 152 -14.64 16.05 3.71
N THR A 153 -14.41 15.29 4.79
CA THR A 153 -13.82 13.95 4.74
C THR A 153 -14.76 12.84 4.28
N ASP A 154 -15.99 13.19 3.90
CA ASP A 154 -16.99 12.24 3.43
C ASP A 154 -17.37 12.47 1.96
N ARG A 155 -16.67 13.40 1.27
CA ARG A 155 -16.96 13.74 -0.13
C ARG A 155 -16.58 12.59 -1.05
N GLN A 156 -17.54 12.16 -1.87
CA GLN A 156 -17.31 11.18 -2.93
C GLN A 156 -17.70 11.72 -4.30
N ALA A 157 -16.88 11.43 -5.31
CA ALA A 157 -17.15 11.77 -6.70
C ALA A 157 -16.59 10.72 -7.64
N LYS A 158 -17.15 10.61 -8.84
CA LYS A 158 -16.44 10.00 -9.98
C LYS A 158 -15.71 11.09 -10.73
N GLY A 159 -14.39 11.01 -10.74
CA GLY A 159 -13.53 12.00 -11.36
C GLY A 159 -13.02 11.57 -12.72
N THR A 160 -13.11 12.48 -13.68
CA THR A 160 -12.49 12.35 -14.99
C THR A 160 -11.58 13.56 -15.23
N VAL A 161 -10.31 13.29 -15.53
CA VAL A 161 -9.29 14.31 -15.84
C VAL A 161 -8.76 14.03 -17.24
N ILE A 162 -8.83 15.04 -18.09
CA ILE A 162 -8.55 14.93 -19.52
C ILE A 162 -7.41 15.88 -19.88
N PHE A 163 -6.37 15.37 -20.52
CA PHE A 163 -5.33 16.18 -21.13
C PHE A 163 -5.66 16.37 -22.61
N TYR A 164 -6.07 17.59 -22.97
CA TYR A 164 -6.21 18.00 -24.37
C TYR A 164 -4.85 18.39 -24.91
N LEU A 165 -4.47 17.82 -26.04
CA LEU A 165 -3.11 17.94 -26.58
C LEU A 165 -2.96 19.14 -27.53
N ASN A 166 -1.73 19.62 -27.65
CA ASN A 166 -1.33 20.56 -28.69
C ASN A 166 -1.46 19.93 -30.10
N ASP A 167 -1.35 20.76 -31.13
CA ASP A 167 -1.43 20.27 -32.52
C ASP A 167 -0.20 19.40 -32.84
N GLY A 168 -0.39 18.35 -33.65
CA GLY A 168 0.69 17.44 -34.07
C GLY A 168 0.73 16.11 -33.33
N TYR A 169 -0.08 15.92 -32.29
CA TYR A 169 -0.27 14.62 -31.63
C TYR A 169 -1.50 13.89 -32.17
N THR A 170 -1.47 12.57 -32.16
CA THR A 170 -2.61 11.71 -32.48
C THR A 170 -2.60 10.57 -31.48
N VAL A 171 -3.75 10.32 -30.86
CA VAL A 171 -3.91 9.29 -29.82
C VAL A 171 -5.17 8.49 -30.06
N PRO A 172 -5.20 7.19 -29.72
CA PRO A 172 -6.41 6.39 -29.78
C PRO A 172 -7.42 6.82 -28.70
N GLU A 173 -8.69 6.53 -28.95
CA GLU A 173 -9.73 6.65 -27.91
C GLU A 173 -9.76 5.37 -27.06
N PRO A 174 -9.98 5.46 -25.74
CA PRO A 174 -10.10 4.28 -24.89
C PRO A 174 -11.39 3.50 -25.22
N VAL A 175 -11.35 2.19 -24.95
CA VAL A 175 -12.54 1.34 -24.98
C VAL A 175 -13.15 1.35 -23.58
N LEU A 176 -14.45 1.64 -23.49
CA LEU A 176 -15.17 1.60 -22.22
C LEU A 176 -15.30 0.16 -21.73
N ASP A 177 -15.13 -0.04 -20.43
CA ASP A 177 -15.29 -1.37 -19.85
C ASP A 177 -16.75 -1.82 -19.83
N PRO A 178 -17.03 -3.08 -20.14
CA PRO A 178 -18.34 -3.66 -19.89
C PRO A 178 -18.61 -3.76 -18.37
N PRO A 179 -19.88 -3.85 -17.95
CA PRO A 179 -20.21 -4.17 -16.56
C PRO A 179 -19.63 -5.52 -16.14
N ILE A 180 -19.22 -5.61 -14.87
CA ILE A 180 -18.68 -6.85 -14.28
C ILE A 180 -19.83 -7.80 -13.96
N ASP A 181 -19.75 -9.04 -14.46
CA ASP A 181 -20.68 -10.11 -14.14
C ASP A 181 -20.19 -10.91 -12.92
N TRP A 182 -20.66 -10.52 -11.73
CA TRP A 182 -20.29 -11.14 -10.46
C TRP A 182 -20.94 -12.49 -10.19
N GLU A 183 -21.97 -12.87 -10.94
CA GLU A 183 -22.74 -14.10 -10.72
C GLU A 183 -22.49 -15.16 -11.80
N GLY A 184 -21.77 -14.80 -12.86
CA GLY A 184 -21.47 -15.66 -13.99
C GLY A 184 -20.46 -16.77 -13.69
N GLU A 185 -20.53 -17.85 -14.48
CA GLU A 185 -19.63 -19.01 -14.37
C GLU A 185 -18.15 -18.64 -14.50
N ASN A 186 -17.82 -17.58 -15.25
CA ASN A 186 -16.44 -17.14 -15.41
C ASN A 186 -15.89 -16.45 -14.15
N TYR A 187 -16.74 -15.76 -13.37
CA TYR A 187 -16.30 -15.23 -12.08
C TYR A 187 -16.03 -16.38 -11.10
N GLN A 188 -16.87 -17.41 -11.10
CA GLN A 188 -16.61 -18.62 -10.32
C GLN A 188 -15.24 -19.24 -10.67
N LYS A 189 -14.92 -19.38 -11.97
CA LYS A 189 -13.60 -19.88 -12.40
C LYS A 189 -12.43 -19.04 -11.88
N ILE A 190 -12.59 -17.73 -11.66
CA ILE A 190 -11.56 -16.89 -11.01
C ILE A 190 -11.35 -17.36 -9.57
N LEU A 191 -12.45 -17.57 -8.82
CA LEU A 191 -12.40 -18.05 -7.44
C LEU A 191 -11.79 -19.45 -7.34
N GLU A 192 -12.24 -20.39 -8.18
CA GLU A 192 -11.68 -21.75 -8.28
C GLU A 192 -10.18 -21.75 -8.58
N ARG A 193 -9.72 -20.95 -9.53
CA ARG A 193 -8.30 -20.84 -9.87
C ARG A 193 -7.48 -20.18 -8.77
N SER A 194 -8.10 -19.27 -8.01
CA SER A 194 -7.40 -18.59 -6.93
C SER A 194 -7.08 -19.49 -5.75
N LEU A 195 -7.82 -20.59 -5.58
CA LEU A 195 -7.58 -21.58 -4.53
C LEU A 195 -6.33 -22.40 -4.85
N MET A 196 -5.16 -21.91 -4.41
CA MET A 196 -3.86 -22.54 -4.65
C MET A 196 -3.67 -23.82 -3.84
N SER A 197 -4.05 -23.79 -2.56
CA SER A 197 -3.99 -24.97 -1.67
C SER A 197 -5.04 -24.85 -0.57
N MET A 198 -5.77 -25.93 -0.30
CA MET A 198 -6.64 -26.02 0.87
C MET A 198 -5.83 -26.12 2.18
N GLY A 199 -4.63 -26.69 2.11
CA GLY A 199 -3.81 -26.99 3.29
C GLY A 199 -4.54 -27.81 4.36
N ASN A 200 -4.08 -27.67 5.61
CA ASN A 200 -4.78 -28.16 6.78
C ASN A 200 -5.84 -27.15 7.25
N THR A 201 -7.10 -27.52 7.08
CA THR A 201 -8.25 -26.66 7.39
C THR A 201 -8.73 -26.76 8.84
N THR A 202 -8.16 -27.67 9.65
CA THR A 202 -8.65 -27.98 11.01
C THR A 202 -8.80 -26.72 11.88
N ARG A 203 -7.81 -25.83 11.86
CA ARG A 203 -7.82 -24.62 12.67
C ARG A 203 -8.79 -23.57 12.15
N LEU A 204 -8.98 -23.49 10.83
CA LEU A 204 -9.94 -22.59 10.20
C LEU A 204 -11.37 -23.02 10.54
N ARG A 205 -11.66 -24.32 10.40
CA ARG A 205 -12.94 -24.91 10.82
C ARG A 205 -13.23 -24.68 12.30
N ARG A 206 -12.22 -24.85 13.16
CA ARG A 206 -12.35 -24.54 14.59
C ARG A 206 -12.70 -23.08 14.86
N ALA A 207 -12.14 -22.13 14.12
CA ALA A 207 -12.50 -20.71 14.25
C ALA A 207 -13.97 -20.47 13.83
N ILE A 208 -14.44 -21.14 12.78
CA ILE A 208 -15.86 -21.09 12.35
C ILE A 208 -16.76 -21.70 13.42
N GLU A 209 -16.40 -22.87 13.97
CA GLU A 209 -17.13 -23.54 15.06
C GLU A 209 -17.27 -22.62 16.28
N LYS A 210 -16.15 -22.01 16.74
CA LYS A 210 -16.17 -21.00 17.83
C LYS A 210 -17.14 -19.85 17.53
N ALA A 211 -17.10 -19.30 16.32
CA ALA A 211 -18.00 -18.20 15.93
C ALA A 211 -19.48 -18.63 16.00
N SER A 212 -19.79 -19.83 15.50
CA SER A 212 -21.15 -20.38 15.51
C SER A 212 -21.66 -20.76 16.91
N GLU A 213 -20.75 -20.98 17.86
CA GLU A 213 -21.08 -21.22 19.26
C GLU A 213 -21.19 -19.91 20.08
N GLY A 214 -20.98 -18.76 19.42
CA GLY A 214 -21.02 -17.44 20.04
C GLY A 214 -19.83 -17.20 20.97
N GLU A 215 -18.66 -17.78 20.67
CA GLU A 215 -17.39 -17.47 21.34
C GLU A 215 -16.67 -16.29 20.65
N ASP A 216 -15.72 -15.67 21.37
CA ASP A 216 -14.85 -14.65 20.81
C ASP A 216 -13.94 -15.23 19.72
N VAL A 217 -13.95 -14.60 18.55
CA VAL A 217 -13.10 -14.95 17.40
C VAL A 217 -12.38 -13.71 16.90
N THR A 218 -11.06 -13.75 16.83
CA THR A 218 -10.28 -12.64 16.28
C THR A 218 -9.71 -12.97 14.90
N ILE A 219 -9.98 -12.11 13.91
CA ILE A 219 -9.42 -12.21 12.55
C ILE A 219 -8.40 -11.09 12.37
N ALA A 220 -7.16 -11.49 12.10
CA ALA A 220 -6.03 -10.58 11.98
C ALA A 220 -5.44 -10.57 10.55
N PHE A 221 -4.96 -9.41 10.13
CA PHE A 221 -4.37 -9.18 8.81
C PHE A 221 -3.02 -8.46 8.95
N ILE A 222 -1.97 -9.00 8.34
CA ILE A 222 -0.65 -8.38 8.29
C ILE A 222 -0.11 -8.36 6.87
N GLY A 223 0.35 -7.20 6.41
CA GLY A 223 0.86 -7.05 5.05
C GLY A 223 1.30 -5.63 4.71
N GLY A 224 1.41 -5.37 3.40
CA GLY A 224 1.81 -4.09 2.83
C GLY A 224 0.66 -3.08 2.66
N SER A 225 0.77 -2.21 1.66
CA SER A 225 -0.20 -1.14 1.36
C SER A 225 -1.55 -1.67 0.89
N ILE A 226 -1.59 -2.83 0.21
CA ILE A 226 -2.86 -3.45 -0.19
C ILE A 226 -3.62 -3.89 1.07
N THR A 227 -2.93 -4.48 2.04
CA THR A 227 -3.49 -4.83 3.36
C THR A 227 -3.91 -3.60 4.16
N GLN A 228 -3.20 -2.48 4.06
CA GLN A 228 -3.63 -1.20 4.67
C GLN A 228 -4.99 -0.75 4.10
N GLY A 229 -5.21 -1.02 2.81
CA GLY A 229 -6.44 -0.70 2.09
C GLY A 229 -6.24 0.26 0.91
N ALA A 230 -5.00 0.51 0.48
CA ALA A 230 -4.72 1.42 -0.62
C ALA A 230 -5.59 1.13 -1.86
N GLY A 231 -6.19 2.18 -2.42
CA GLY A 231 -7.13 2.11 -3.55
C GLY A 231 -8.60 1.81 -3.17
N ALA A 232 -8.89 1.37 -1.95
CA ALA A 232 -10.26 1.25 -1.44
C ALA A 232 -10.84 2.62 -1.05
N LYS A 233 -12.15 2.79 -1.29
CA LYS A 233 -12.91 4.03 -1.10
C LYS A 233 -14.30 3.75 -0.52
N PRO A 234 -14.58 4.07 0.75
CA PRO A 234 -13.62 4.44 1.81
C PRO A 234 -12.62 3.32 2.13
N ILE A 235 -11.43 3.70 2.62
CA ILE A 235 -10.29 2.79 2.79
C ILE A 235 -10.52 1.74 3.88
N GLU A 236 -11.16 2.14 4.98
CA GLU A 236 -11.36 1.33 6.18
C GLU A 236 -12.44 0.27 6.00
N SER A 237 -13.39 0.48 5.08
CA SER A 237 -14.59 -0.37 4.92
C SER A 237 -14.70 -1.05 3.56
N LYS A 238 -13.97 -0.60 2.52
CA LYS A 238 -13.97 -1.24 1.20
C LYS A 238 -12.70 -2.03 0.87
N CYS A 239 -11.71 -2.02 1.76
CA CYS A 239 -10.52 -2.87 1.61
C CYS A 239 -10.87 -4.37 1.75
N TYR A 240 -10.07 -5.23 1.12
CA TYR A 240 -10.30 -6.68 1.14
C TYR A 240 -10.32 -7.23 2.57
N ALA A 241 -9.49 -6.70 3.46
CA ALA A 241 -9.37 -7.16 4.84
C ALA A 241 -10.69 -6.96 5.62
N TYR A 242 -11.29 -5.77 5.51
CA TYR A 242 -12.58 -5.50 6.15
C TYR A 242 -13.69 -6.36 5.56
N ARG A 243 -13.67 -6.59 4.24
CA ARG A 243 -14.69 -7.39 3.55
C ARG A 243 -14.65 -8.87 3.91
N ILE A 244 -13.45 -9.44 4.10
CA ILE A 244 -13.30 -10.81 4.62
C ILE A 244 -13.82 -10.88 6.06
N PHE A 245 -13.45 -9.90 6.89
CA PHE A 245 -13.91 -9.82 8.28
C PHE A 245 -15.45 -9.74 8.36
N GLU A 246 -16.05 -8.82 7.60
CA GLU A 246 -17.50 -8.61 7.52
C GLU A 246 -18.21 -9.87 7.01
N TYR A 247 -17.71 -10.47 5.93
CA TYR A 247 -18.27 -11.73 5.42
C TYR A 247 -18.22 -12.85 6.47
N PHE A 248 -17.09 -13.03 7.15
CA PHE A 248 -16.96 -14.06 8.18
C PHE A 248 -17.93 -13.81 9.34
N ARG A 249 -17.98 -12.58 9.84
CA ARG A 249 -18.87 -12.15 10.92
C ARG A 249 -20.33 -12.42 10.56
N ASP A 250 -20.75 -11.99 9.37
CA ASP A 250 -22.16 -12.05 8.97
C ASP A 250 -22.60 -13.47 8.57
N THR A 251 -21.66 -14.32 8.17
CA THR A 251 -21.95 -15.68 7.69
C THR A 251 -21.88 -16.72 8.80
N TYR A 252 -20.91 -16.61 9.72
CA TYR A 252 -20.56 -17.70 10.64
C TYR A 252 -20.82 -17.40 12.12
N ALA A 253 -20.95 -16.13 12.52
CA ALA A 253 -21.08 -15.78 13.93
C ALA A 253 -22.53 -15.87 14.41
N GLU A 254 -22.75 -16.52 15.56
CA GLU A 254 -24.02 -16.44 16.28
C GLU A 254 -24.22 -15.05 16.91
N ASP A 255 -23.12 -14.42 17.34
CA ASP A 255 -23.08 -13.06 17.87
C ASP A 255 -22.03 -12.21 17.11
N PRO A 256 -22.45 -11.33 16.18
CA PRO A 256 -21.55 -10.49 15.39
C PRO A 256 -20.59 -9.63 16.22
N GLU A 257 -20.97 -9.24 17.45
CA GLU A 257 -20.16 -8.40 18.33
C GLU A 257 -18.96 -9.14 18.95
N LYS A 258 -18.91 -10.47 18.82
CA LYS A 258 -17.80 -11.32 19.30
C LYS A 258 -16.77 -11.64 18.24
N VAL A 259 -16.94 -11.14 17.02
CA VAL A 259 -15.92 -11.23 15.98
C VAL A 259 -15.10 -9.94 15.98
N HIS A 260 -13.82 -10.07 16.28
CA HIS A 260 -12.89 -8.95 16.43
C HIS A 260 -12.01 -8.79 15.20
N TYR A 261 -11.82 -7.53 14.79
CA TYR A 261 -11.03 -7.17 13.62
C TYR A 261 -9.68 -6.58 14.01
N VAL A 262 -8.58 -7.13 13.48
CA VAL A 262 -7.23 -6.57 13.62
C VAL A 262 -6.61 -6.39 12.25
N LYS A 263 -6.41 -5.15 11.82
CA LYS A 263 -5.74 -4.83 10.54
C LYS A 263 -4.44 -4.09 10.81
N ALA A 264 -3.35 -4.68 10.38
CA ALA A 264 -2.02 -4.12 10.49
C ALA A 264 -1.29 -4.13 9.13
N GLY A 265 -1.84 -3.44 8.14
CA GLY A 265 -1.15 -3.16 6.89
C GLY A 265 -0.31 -1.88 6.98
N LEU A 266 0.93 -1.93 6.46
CA LEU A 266 1.84 -0.77 6.44
C LEU A 266 2.51 -0.67 5.06
N GLY A 267 2.19 0.40 4.32
CA GLY A 267 2.64 0.56 2.94
C GLY A 267 4.15 0.57 2.74
N GLY A 268 4.62 -0.08 1.66
CA GLY A 268 6.05 -0.13 1.30
C GLY A 268 6.89 -1.13 2.10
N THR A 269 6.31 -1.87 3.04
CA THR A 269 7.08 -2.68 3.99
C THR A 269 7.07 -4.18 3.62
N SER A 270 8.21 -4.84 3.83
CA SER A 270 8.39 -6.29 3.63
C SER A 270 8.01 -7.10 4.88
N SER A 271 8.00 -8.42 4.74
CA SER A 271 7.84 -9.38 5.84
C SER A 271 8.95 -9.28 6.89
N GLU A 272 10.12 -8.71 6.57
CA GLU A 272 11.15 -8.37 7.57
C GLU A 272 10.59 -7.43 8.62
N LEU A 273 9.96 -6.32 8.20
CA LEU A 273 9.31 -5.45 9.17
C LEU A 273 8.07 -6.12 9.80
N GLY A 274 7.36 -6.93 9.01
CA GLY A 274 6.22 -7.73 9.46
C GLY A 274 6.52 -8.60 10.68
N VAL A 275 7.60 -9.39 10.66
CA VAL A 275 7.99 -10.25 11.79
C VAL A 275 8.40 -9.43 13.02
N LEU A 276 9.02 -8.27 12.82
CA LEU A 276 9.48 -7.39 13.89
C LEU A 276 8.33 -6.63 14.57
N ARG A 277 7.22 -6.36 13.87
CA ARG A 277 6.06 -5.67 14.45
C ARG A 277 4.93 -6.60 14.85
N TYR A 278 5.02 -7.90 14.59
CA TYR A 278 3.97 -8.88 14.89
C TYR A 278 3.46 -8.82 16.34
N GLU A 279 4.36 -8.72 17.32
CA GLU A 279 3.98 -8.67 18.74
C GLU A 279 3.14 -7.41 19.06
N LYS A 280 3.58 -6.24 18.59
CA LYS A 280 2.90 -4.96 18.83
C LYS A 280 1.61 -4.84 18.01
N ASP A 281 1.67 -5.21 16.74
CA ASP A 281 0.64 -4.88 15.78
C ASP A 281 -0.45 -5.94 15.60
N ILE A 282 -0.14 -7.20 15.89
CA ILE A 282 -1.11 -8.29 15.82
C ILE A 282 -1.50 -8.76 17.22
N LEU A 283 -0.51 -9.05 18.07
CA LEU A 283 -0.80 -9.53 19.42
C LEU A 283 -1.11 -8.41 20.41
N ARG A 284 -0.94 -7.14 20.03
CA ARG A 284 -1.13 -5.96 20.90
C ARG A 284 -0.38 -6.15 22.23
N ASN A 285 0.88 -6.57 22.13
CA ASN A 285 1.76 -6.93 23.25
C ASN A 285 1.14 -7.99 24.18
N GLY A 286 0.53 -9.02 23.61
CA GLY A 286 -0.06 -10.16 24.30
C GLY A 286 -1.51 -9.99 24.76
N THR A 287 -2.15 -8.84 24.49
CA THR A 287 -3.57 -8.61 24.84
C THR A 287 -4.56 -9.16 23.82
N VAL A 288 -4.09 -9.48 22.61
CA VAL A 288 -4.88 -10.06 21.52
C VAL A 288 -4.32 -11.43 21.11
N ASN A 289 -5.21 -12.39 20.85
CA ASN A 289 -4.88 -13.71 20.35
C ASN A 289 -5.73 -13.99 19.09
N PRO A 290 -5.17 -13.88 17.87
CA PRO A 290 -5.87 -14.19 16.64
C PRO A 290 -6.30 -15.65 16.58
N ASP A 291 -7.49 -15.93 16.06
CA ASP A 291 -7.93 -17.27 15.67
C ASP A 291 -7.63 -17.54 14.18
N ILE A 292 -7.62 -16.49 13.37
CA ILE A 292 -7.23 -16.51 11.96
C ILE A 292 -6.25 -15.36 11.71
N LEU A 293 -5.13 -15.64 11.05
CA LEU A 293 -4.17 -14.66 10.56
C LEU A 293 -4.00 -14.79 9.04
N ILE A 294 -4.23 -13.71 8.32
CA ILE A 294 -3.96 -13.60 6.89
C ILE A 294 -2.64 -12.83 6.72
N ILE A 295 -1.70 -13.42 5.96
CA ILE A 295 -0.37 -12.86 5.69
C ILE A 295 -0.27 -12.54 4.19
N GLU A 296 0.04 -11.28 3.85
CA GLU A 296 0.05 -10.77 2.47
C GLU A 296 1.29 -9.89 2.22
N PHE A 297 2.33 -10.48 1.62
CA PHE A 297 3.60 -9.77 1.30
C PHE A 297 4.19 -10.11 -0.07
N ALA A 298 3.49 -10.90 -0.91
CA ALA A 298 4.05 -11.39 -2.17
C ALA A 298 4.41 -10.30 -3.18
N VAL A 299 3.87 -9.09 -3.04
CA VAL A 299 4.25 -7.96 -3.91
C VAL A 299 5.21 -6.97 -3.22
N ASN A 300 5.56 -7.20 -1.95
CA ASN A 300 6.43 -6.33 -1.15
C ASN A 300 7.80 -6.94 -0.83
N ASP A 301 7.92 -8.26 -0.75
CA ASP A 301 9.14 -8.97 -0.33
C ASP A 301 10.28 -8.96 -1.36
N ALA A 302 10.19 -8.14 -2.42
CA ALA A 302 11.29 -7.96 -3.36
C ALA A 302 12.53 -7.37 -2.67
N GLY A 303 12.29 -6.52 -1.67
CA GLY A 303 13.33 -5.86 -0.88
C GLY A 303 13.73 -6.58 0.41
N ASP A 304 13.16 -7.76 0.69
CA ASP A 304 13.55 -8.59 1.84
C ASP A 304 14.99 -9.11 1.68
N GLU A 305 15.89 -8.70 2.56
CA GLU A 305 17.32 -9.05 2.54
C GLU A 305 17.53 -10.55 2.82
N THR A 306 16.55 -11.20 3.48
CA THR A 306 16.58 -12.60 3.88
C THR A 306 15.97 -13.56 2.85
N ASN A 307 15.41 -13.04 1.75
CA ASN A 307 14.83 -13.81 0.65
C ASN A 307 13.75 -14.84 1.08
N GLY A 308 12.89 -14.48 2.03
CA GLY A 308 11.74 -15.28 2.46
C GLY A 308 11.90 -15.93 3.84
N ILE A 309 13.08 -15.87 4.46
CA ILE A 309 13.28 -16.39 5.83
C ILE A 309 12.45 -15.58 6.84
N CYS A 310 12.37 -14.26 6.70
CA CYS A 310 11.50 -13.43 7.54
C CYS A 310 10.00 -13.75 7.33
N PHE A 311 9.58 -14.02 6.10
CA PHE A 311 8.22 -14.44 5.78
C PHE A 311 7.87 -15.78 6.46
N GLU A 312 8.74 -16.79 6.32
CA GLU A 312 8.56 -18.07 7.00
C GLU A 312 8.60 -17.92 8.51
N SER A 313 9.53 -17.11 9.05
CA SER A 313 9.63 -16.82 10.48
C SER A 313 8.33 -16.22 11.02
N LEU A 314 7.73 -15.26 10.31
CA LEU A 314 6.43 -14.67 10.68
C LEU A 314 5.31 -15.72 10.68
N ALA A 315 5.19 -16.50 9.60
CA ALA A 315 4.16 -17.52 9.46
C ALA A 315 4.30 -18.62 10.52
N SER A 316 5.52 -19.13 10.74
CA SER A 316 5.84 -20.13 11.78
C SER A 316 5.56 -19.58 13.18
N LYS A 317 5.98 -18.33 13.48
CA LYS A 317 5.73 -17.66 14.76
C LYS A 317 4.25 -17.60 15.10
N ALA A 318 3.41 -17.26 14.11
CA ALA A 318 1.96 -17.26 14.28
C ALA A 318 1.41 -18.69 14.44
N PHE A 319 1.80 -19.60 13.54
CA PHE A 319 1.31 -20.97 13.52
C PHE A 319 1.63 -21.76 14.81
N ARG A 320 2.75 -21.49 15.47
CA ARG A 320 3.20 -22.19 16.69
C ARG A 320 2.72 -21.56 18.00
N ARG A 321 1.88 -20.53 17.94
CA ARG A 321 1.24 -19.95 19.12
C ARG A 321 0.41 -21.02 19.86
N GLN A 322 0.32 -20.88 21.19
CA GLN A 322 -0.42 -21.82 22.04
C GLN A 322 -1.91 -21.94 21.67
N ASN A 323 -2.54 -20.83 21.25
CA ASN A 323 -3.92 -20.84 20.79
C ASN A 323 -4.08 -21.42 19.37
N GLY A 324 -2.99 -21.57 18.61
CA GLY A 324 -2.94 -22.23 17.32
C GLY A 324 -3.82 -21.59 16.24
N PRO A 325 -3.61 -20.33 15.84
CA PRO A 325 -4.39 -19.68 14.79
C PRO A 325 -4.33 -20.45 13.47
N ALA A 326 -5.39 -20.36 12.67
CA ALA A 326 -5.30 -20.65 11.24
C ALA A 326 -4.43 -19.58 10.57
N VAL A 327 -3.42 -20.00 9.80
CA VAL A 327 -2.57 -19.08 9.03
C VAL A 327 -2.91 -19.26 7.55
N ILE A 328 -3.37 -18.19 6.90
CA ILE A 328 -3.69 -18.17 5.47
C ILE A 328 -2.67 -17.29 4.76
N LEU A 329 -2.04 -17.82 3.70
CA LEU A 329 -1.16 -17.02 2.85
C LEU A 329 -1.96 -16.47 1.66
N LEU A 330 -1.93 -15.15 1.48
CA LEU A 330 -2.59 -14.46 0.37
C LEU A 330 -1.53 -13.87 -0.56
N PHE A 331 -1.57 -14.27 -1.82
CA PHE A 331 -0.65 -13.79 -2.85
C PHE A 331 -1.35 -12.79 -3.78
N SER A 332 -1.18 -11.49 -3.49
CA SER A 332 -1.62 -10.38 -4.34
C SER A 332 -0.87 -10.32 -5.67
N VAL A 333 -1.30 -9.43 -6.57
CA VAL A 333 -0.74 -9.26 -7.91
C VAL A 333 -0.65 -7.77 -8.27
N PHE A 334 0.44 -7.36 -8.92
CA PHE A 334 0.57 -6.04 -9.55
C PHE A 334 0.04 -6.02 -11.00
N MET A 335 -0.22 -4.83 -11.52
CA MET A 335 -0.80 -4.63 -12.86
C MET A 335 -0.02 -5.31 -13.99
N ASN A 336 1.28 -5.52 -13.82
CA ASN A 336 2.15 -6.22 -14.76
C ASN A 336 2.18 -7.75 -14.57
N ASP A 337 1.19 -8.32 -13.87
CA ASP A 337 1.07 -9.76 -13.61
C ASP A 337 2.27 -10.34 -12.84
N TRP A 338 2.77 -9.56 -11.88
CA TRP A 338 3.96 -9.90 -11.09
C TRP A 338 3.64 -10.04 -9.60
N ASN A 339 4.23 -11.06 -8.98
CA ASN A 339 4.35 -11.24 -7.53
C ASN A 339 5.50 -12.22 -7.20
N LEU A 340 5.66 -12.56 -5.92
CA LEU A 340 6.66 -13.50 -5.40
C LEU A 340 6.07 -14.85 -4.96
N GLN A 341 4.90 -15.25 -5.47
CA GLN A 341 4.26 -16.49 -5.01
C GLN A 341 5.15 -17.72 -5.21
N GLU A 342 5.93 -17.79 -6.30
CA GLU A 342 6.84 -18.93 -6.55
C GLU A 342 7.95 -19.05 -5.48
N ARG A 343 8.37 -17.92 -4.90
CA ARG A 343 9.33 -17.88 -3.79
C ARG A 343 8.69 -18.30 -2.47
N LEU A 344 7.46 -17.85 -2.23
CA LEU A 344 6.82 -17.90 -0.90
C LEU A 344 5.86 -19.09 -0.72
N SER A 345 5.23 -19.60 -1.78
CA SER A 345 4.32 -20.75 -1.70
C SER A 345 4.97 -22.05 -1.23
N PRO A 346 6.26 -22.35 -1.48
CA PRO A 346 6.92 -23.52 -0.88
C PRO A 346 6.79 -23.58 0.65
N ILE A 347 6.76 -22.43 1.33
CA ILE A 347 6.54 -22.34 2.77
C ILE A 347 5.15 -22.85 3.12
N GLY A 348 4.12 -22.41 2.40
CA GLY A 348 2.75 -22.86 2.64
C GLY A 348 2.55 -24.36 2.38
N TYR A 349 3.18 -24.91 1.34
CA TYR A 349 3.18 -26.37 1.13
C TYR A 349 3.90 -27.13 2.23
N HIS A 350 5.00 -26.59 2.77
CA HIS A 350 5.81 -27.23 3.81
C HIS A 350 5.06 -27.35 5.15
N TYR A 351 4.34 -26.30 5.54
CA TYR A 351 3.57 -26.26 6.79
C TYR A 351 2.08 -26.61 6.61
N ASP A 352 1.67 -26.98 5.40
CA ASP A 352 0.29 -27.28 5.05
C ASP A 352 -0.66 -26.11 5.35
N TYR A 353 -0.26 -24.88 5.00
CA TYR A 353 -1.10 -23.69 5.14
C TYR A 353 -2.13 -23.60 4.01
N PRO A 354 -3.38 -23.17 4.29
CA PRO A 354 -4.28 -22.71 3.25
C PRO A 354 -3.68 -21.51 2.48
N MET A 355 -3.78 -21.53 1.16
CA MET A 355 -3.18 -20.52 0.27
C MET A 355 -4.14 -20.06 -0.81
N VAL A 356 -4.17 -18.75 -1.03
CA VAL A 356 -4.92 -18.09 -2.11
C VAL A 356 -3.95 -17.32 -3.00
N SER A 357 -4.01 -17.56 -4.31
CA SER A 357 -3.33 -16.75 -5.32
C SER A 357 -4.30 -15.92 -6.11
N VAL A 358 -4.27 -14.61 -5.90
CA VAL A 358 -5.07 -13.68 -6.70
C VAL A 358 -4.52 -13.61 -8.12
N LEU A 359 -3.19 -13.71 -8.30
CA LEU A 359 -2.53 -13.82 -9.61
C LEU A 359 -3.15 -14.93 -10.45
N ASP A 360 -3.25 -16.14 -9.91
CA ASP A 360 -3.76 -17.32 -10.63
C ASP A 360 -5.27 -17.17 -10.94
N GLY A 361 -6.00 -16.46 -10.08
CA GLY A 361 -7.39 -16.10 -10.30
C GLY A 361 -7.60 -15.13 -11.46
N VAL A 362 -6.95 -13.95 -11.43
CA VAL A 362 -7.30 -12.84 -12.32
C VAL A 362 -6.41 -12.68 -13.55
N SER A 363 -5.13 -13.03 -13.48
CA SER A 363 -4.21 -12.78 -14.59
C SER A 363 -4.54 -13.56 -15.87
N PRO A 364 -5.00 -14.82 -15.81
CA PRO A 364 -5.37 -15.55 -17.03
C PRO A 364 -6.51 -14.94 -17.84
N GLN A 365 -7.36 -14.09 -17.25
CA GLN A 365 -8.48 -13.45 -17.96
C GLN A 365 -8.18 -12.02 -18.46
N PHE A 366 -7.02 -11.43 -18.15
CA PHE A 366 -6.70 -10.09 -18.64
C PHE A 366 -6.30 -9.97 -20.13
N PRO A 367 -5.63 -10.95 -20.78
CA PRO A 367 -5.28 -10.83 -22.20
C PRO A 367 -6.50 -10.62 -23.08
N ALA A 368 -6.44 -9.69 -24.04
CA ALA A 368 -7.62 -9.30 -24.84
C ALA A 368 -8.27 -10.46 -25.63
N ASP A 369 -7.51 -11.51 -25.93
CA ASP A 369 -7.94 -12.73 -26.61
C ASP A 369 -8.30 -13.88 -25.65
N ALA A 370 -8.21 -13.69 -24.34
CA ALA A 370 -8.60 -14.68 -23.35
C ALA A 370 -10.10 -15.00 -23.42
N GLU A 371 -10.47 -16.26 -23.22
CA GLU A 371 -11.87 -16.62 -22.98
C GLU A 371 -12.27 -16.33 -21.54
N GLY A 372 -13.50 -15.86 -21.34
CA GLY A 372 -14.06 -15.66 -20.01
C GLY A 372 -13.58 -14.40 -19.28
N HIS A 373 -13.40 -13.29 -20.03
CA HIS A 373 -13.27 -11.94 -19.46
C HIS A 373 -14.40 -11.64 -18.47
N VAL A 374 -14.03 -11.17 -17.28
CA VAL A 374 -14.97 -10.76 -16.23
C VAL A 374 -14.71 -9.33 -15.77
N ILE A 375 -13.44 -8.99 -15.55
CA ILE A 375 -13.03 -7.70 -15.00
C ILE A 375 -11.77 -7.22 -15.73
N SER A 376 -11.79 -6.00 -16.25
CA SER A 376 -10.61 -5.44 -16.92
C SER A 376 -9.52 -5.05 -15.93
N LYS A 377 -8.28 -4.85 -16.40
CA LYS A 377 -7.22 -4.28 -15.56
C LYS A 377 -7.63 -2.91 -15.02
N ARG A 378 -8.31 -2.06 -15.80
CA ARG A 378 -8.78 -0.74 -15.33
C ARG A 378 -9.81 -0.84 -14.23
N GLN A 379 -10.70 -1.83 -14.30
CA GLN A 379 -11.67 -2.08 -13.23
C GLN A 379 -11.00 -2.66 -11.99
N TYR A 380 -9.99 -3.53 -12.13
CA TYR A 380 -9.31 -4.16 -11.00
C TYR A 380 -8.32 -3.22 -10.30
N PHE A 381 -7.51 -2.47 -11.05
CA PHE A 381 -6.37 -1.69 -10.55
C PHE A 381 -6.70 -0.20 -10.44
N TYR A 382 -6.39 0.40 -9.30
CA TYR A 382 -6.46 1.84 -9.03
C TYR A 382 -5.24 2.60 -9.57
N ASP A 383 -4.07 1.97 -9.45
CA ASP A 383 -2.81 2.39 -10.08
C ASP A 383 -2.02 1.13 -10.48
N CYS A 384 -0.76 1.26 -10.89
CA CYS A 384 0.03 0.09 -11.30
C CYS A 384 0.29 -0.95 -10.17
N TYR A 385 -0.06 -0.65 -8.92
CA TYR A 385 0.18 -1.52 -7.76
C TYR A 385 -1.10 -1.94 -7.03
N HIS A 386 -2.05 -1.02 -6.83
CA HIS A 386 -3.12 -1.16 -5.86
C HIS A 386 -4.46 -1.49 -6.53
N PRO A 387 -5.33 -2.30 -5.90
CA PRO A 387 -6.65 -2.59 -6.43
C PRO A 387 -7.66 -1.45 -6.15
N THR A 388 -8.68 -1.34 -6.99
CA THR A 388 -9.90 -0.55 -6.74
C THR A 388 -10.81 -1.24 -5.73
N ASN A 389 -11.97 -0.67 -5.42
CA ASN A 389 -13.05 -1.37 -4.69
C ASN A 389 -13.46 -2.71 -5.33
N ASP A 390 -13.45 -2.79 -6.67
CA ASP A 390 -13.76 -4.02 -7.39
C ASP A 390 -12.59 -5.00 -7.29
N GLY A 391 -11.34 -4.55 -7.37
CA GLY A 391 -10.18 -5.40 -7.11
C GLY A 391 -10.16 -5.96 -5.68
N HIS A 392 -10.42 -5.11 -4.68
CA HIS A 392 -10.57 -5.51 -3.27
C HIS A 392 -11.74 -6.49 -3.07
N ARG A 393 -12.79 -6.42 -3.91
CA ARG A 393 -13.88 -7.44 -3.94
C ARG A 393 -13.33 -8.79 -4.34
N VAL A 394 -12.67 -8.85 -5.48
CA VAL A 394 -12.13 -10.10 -6.01
C VAL A 394 -11.20 -10.74 -4.99
N MET A 395 -10.29 -9.96 -4.39
CA MET A 395 -9.39 -10.46 -3.35
C MET A 395 -10.14 -11.06 -2.15
N ALA A 396 -11.18 -10.38 -1.66
CA ALA A 396 -11.99 -10.86 -0.54
C ALA A 396 -12.77 -12.13 -0.91
N ASP A 397 -13.42 -12.14 -2.08
CA ASP A 397 -14.22 -13.26 -2.57
C ASP A 397 -13.34 -14.51 -2.79
N CYS A 398 -12.08 -14.36 -3.24
CA CYS A 398 -11.13 -15.47 -3.36
C CYS A 398 -10.81 -16.12 -1.99
N VAL A 399 -10.63 -15.30 -0.94
CA VAL A 399 -10.40 -15.82 0.42
C VAL A 399 -11.68 -16.42 1.01
N ASN A 400 -12.83 -15.77 0.80
CA ASN A 400 -14.12 -16.28 1.25
C ASN A 400 -14.43 -17.63 0.60
N TYR A 401 -14.12 -17.81 -0.68
CA TYR A 401 -14.24 -19.09 -1.36
C TYR A 401 -13.39 -20.18 -0.69
N LEU A 402 -12.13 -19.90 -0.33
CA LEU A 402 -11.31 -20.85 0.46
C LEU A 402 -11.97 -21.21 1.80
N ILE A 403 -12.51 -20.21 2.51
CA ILE A 403 -13.19 -20.42 3.80
C ILE A 403 -14.42 -21.31 3.62
N GLU A 404 -15.24 -21.05 2.60
CA GLU A 404 -16.42 -21.88 2.27
C GLU A 404 -16.01 -23.33 1.94
N GLN A 405 -15.00 -23.53 1.09
CA GLN A 405 -14.52 -24.87 0.72
C GLN A 405 -13.96 -25.65 1.92
N SER A 406 -13.43 -24.94 2.93
CA SER A 406 -12.89 -25.56 4.14
C SER A 406 -13.93 -26.35 4.95
N LEU A 407 -15.21 -26.00 4.86
CA LEU A 407 -16.30 -26.68 5.57
C LEU A 407 -16.55 -28.09 5.06
N ALA A 408 -16.29 -28.35 3.78
CA ALA A 408 -16.40 -29.67 3.17
C ALA A 408 -15.07 -30.44 3.19
N HIS A 409 -13.95 -29.76 3.43
CA HIS A 409 -12.62 -30.35 3.48
C HIS A 409 -12.32 -30.93 4.87
N VAL A 410 -12.03 -32.22 4.94
CA VAL A 410 -11.58 -32.89 6.17
C VAL A 410 -10.08 -33.10 6.06
N SER A 411 -9.33 -32.48 6.95
CA SER A 411 -7.89 -32.63 7.05
C SER A 411 -7.52 -33.63 8.17
N ASP A 412 -6.34 -34.23 8.06
CA ASP A 412 -5.74 -34.98 9.16
C ASP A 412 -5.30 -34.03 10.31
N GLU A 413 -4.78 -34.59 11.39
CA GLU A 413 -4.22 -33.80 12.49
C GLU A 413 -3.16 -32.80 12.01
N VAL A 414 -3.15 -31.62 12.63
CA VAL A 414 -2.19 -30.55 12.30
C VAL A 414 -0.77 -31.03 12.58
N SER A 415 0.06 -31.06 11.53
CA SER A 415 1.49 -31.37 11.62
C SER A 415 2.30 -30.12 12.00
N TYR A 416 3.42 -30.33 12.71
CA TYR A 416 4.38 -29.29 13.07
C TYR A 416 5.77 -29.71 12.59
N PRO A 417 6.12 -29.47 11.31
CA PRO A 417 7.43 -29.81 10.78
C PRO A 417 8.55 -29.19 11.63
N GLU A 418 9.55 -29.95 12.07
CA GLU A 418 10.68 -29.36 12.81
C GLU A 418 11.72 -28.71 11.90
N GLU A 419 11.79 -29.13 10.65
CA GLU A 419 12.63 -28.48 9.66
C GLU A 419 11.92 -27.24 9.11
N SER A 420 12.67 -26.22 8.71
CA SER A 420 12.18 -25.06 7.96
C SER A 420 12.26 -25.30 6.46
N CYS A 421 11.49 -24.54 5.67
CA CYS A 421 11.51 -24.56 4.21
C CYS A 421 12.68 -23.74 3.64
N LEU A 422 12.69 -22.45 3.92
CA LEU A 422 13.74 -21.48 3.59
C LEU A 422 14.58 -21.15 4.84
N GLY A 423 13.93 -21.00 5.99
CA GLY A 423 14.55 -20.63 7.26
C GLY A 423 13.54 -20.04 8.25
N ARG A 424 13.75 -20.26 9.56
CA ARG A 424 12.92 -19.70 10.65
C ARG A 424 13.73 -18.97 11.71
N GLU A 425 14.90 -18.50 11.32
CA GLU A 425 15.92 -17.84 12.14
C GLU A 425 15.39 -16.63 12.92
N TYR A 426 14.34 -15.97 12.43
CA TYR A 426 13.81 -14.74 13.02
C TYR A 426 12.48 -14.94 13.76
N GLU A 427 12.07 -16.18 14.00
CA GLU A 427 10.81 -16.52 14.71
C GLU A 427 10.79 -15.94 16.14
N LYS A 428 11.95 -15.94 16.82
CA LYS A 428 12.13 -15.46 18.20
C LYS A 428 12.67 -14.03 18.31
N THR A 429 12.45 -13.22 17.29
CA THR A 429 12.80 -11.80 17.32
C THR A 429 12.07 -11.05 18.43
N VAL A 430 12.82 -10.17 19.10
CA VAL A 430 12.33 -9.20 20.08
C VAL A 430 12.65 -7.81 19.56
N THR A 431 11.63 -6.97 19.43
CA THR A 431 11.77 -5.58 18.99
C THR A 431 11.75 -4.67 20.22
N VAL A 432 12.69 -3.74 20.25
CA VAL A 432 12.85 -2.74 21.30
C VAL A 432 12.51 -1.37 20.71
N TYR A 433 11.53 -0.72 21.32
CA TYR A 433 11.09 0.62 20.99
C TYR A 433 11.67 1.63 22.00
N PRO A 434 11.70 2.92 21.67
CA PRO A 434 12.19 3.96 22.58
C PRO A 434 11.56 3.97 23.96
N ASP A 435 10.27 3.64 24.06
CA ASP A 435 9.48 3.61 25.29
C ASP A 435 9.53 2.26 26.03
N THR A 436 10.02 1.21 25.37
CA THR A 436 10.12 -0.14 25.96
C THR A 436 11.54 -0.52 26.36
N LEU A 437 12.56 0.30 26.08
CA LEU A 437 13.94 -0.01 26.46
C LEU A 437 14.07 -0.03 28.00
N ASP A 438 14.46 -1.19 28.53
CA ASP A 438 14.61 -1.47 29.96
C ASP A 438 15.93 -2.22 30.20
N ASP A 439 16.56 -2.01 31.37
CA ASP A 439 17.73 -2.76 31.84
C ASP A 439 17.47 -4.28 31.86
N ALA A 440 16.20 -4.71 31.98
CA ALA A 440 15.79 -6.11 31.95
C ALA A 440 16.16 -6.86 30.66
N TYR A 441 16.41 -6.15 29.55
CA TYR A 441 16.86 -6.78 28.30
C TYR A 441 18.35 -7.12 28.30
N GLY A 442 19.14 -6.60 29.25
CA GLY A 442 20.60 -6.79 29.29
C GLY A 442 21.32 -6.13 28.11
N ILE A 443 20.78 -5.01 27.61
CA ILE A 443 21.28 -4.28 26.44
C ILE A 443 21.98 -3.02 26.93
N GLU A 444 23.24 -2.82 26.56
CA GLU A 444 23.95 -1.57 26.81
C GLU A 444 23.73 -0.63 25.63
N VAL A 445 23.09 0.53 25.84
CA VAL A 445 22.85 1.54 24.80
C VAL A 445 23.52 2.86 25.16
N ASP A 446 24.35 3.37 24.25
CA ASP A 446 24.84 4.76 24.25
C ASP A 446 24.12 5.54 23.15
N PHE A 447 23.30 6.51 23.54
CA PHE A 447 22.47 7.27 22.61
C PHE A 447 23.26 8.27 21.76
N GLY A 448 24.46 8.69 22.20
CA GLY A 448 25.18 9.78 21.54
C GLY A 448 24.29 11.01 21.29
N ASP A 449 24.17 11.43 20.04
CA ASP A 449 23.33 12.57 19.64
C ASP A 449 21.83 12.22 19.43
N PHE A 450 21.44 10.95 19.53
CA PHE A 450 20.09 10.46 19.20
C PHE A 450 19.13 10.53 20.40
N THR A 451 18.97 11.74 20.94
CA THR A 451 18.18 12.00 22.16
C THR A 451 16.88 12.76 21.90
N ALA A 452 16.65 13.20 20.67
CA ALA A 452 15.41 13.83 20.26
C ALA A 452 14.36 12.78 19.83
N ASN A 453 13.12 13.23 19.64
CA ASN A 453 12.01 12.41 19.18
C ASN A 453 11.39 13.04 17.92
N ASP A 454 11.43 12.31 16.81
CA ASP A 454 10.80 12.68 15.56
C ASP A 454 9.32 12.28 15.61
N LYS A 455 8.44 13.23 15.31
CA LYS A 455 6.98 13.04 15.32
C LYS A 455 6.39 12.82 13.95
N ASP A 456 7.15 13.08 12.90
CA ASP A 456 6.76 12.82 11.53
C ASP A 456 7.09 11.35 11.22
N LEU A 457 6.28 10.41 11.71
CA LEU A 457 6.51 8.98 11.52
C LEU A 457 5.54 8.41 10.49
N GLN A 458 5.88 7.27 9.90
CA GLN A 458 4.99 6.62 8.94
C GLN A 458 3.66 6.25 9.62
N MET A 459 2.57 6.73 9.05
CA MET A 459 1.21 6.48 9.52
C MET A 459 0.42 5.67 8.49
N ALA A 460 -0.51 4.86 8.97
CA ALA A 460 -1.43 4.07 8.17
C ALA A 460 -2.74 3.83 8.92
N GLU A 461 -3.83 3.63 8.18
CA GLU A 461 -5.16 3.31 8.71
C GLU A 461 -5.14 1.92 9.35
N LYS A 462 -5.38 1.88 10.66
CA LYS A 462 -5.25 0.69 11.50
C LYS A 462 -6.62 0.23 11.97
N ASP A 463 -6.88 -1.07 11.94
CA ASP A 463 -8.19 -1.63 12.30
C ASP A 463 -9.31 -0.89 11.52
N THR A 464 -10.33 -0.37 12.20
CA THR A 464 -11.40 0.46 11.62
C THR A 464 -11.13 1.97 11.71
N ASP A 465 -9.94 2.39 12.12
CA ASP A 465 -9.60 3.81 12.16
C ASP A 465 -9.45 4.34 10.73
N HIS A 466 -10.22 5.38 10.42
CA HIS A 466 -10.22 6.07 9.13
C HIS A 466 -9.12 7.14 9.06
N HIS A 467 -8.42 7.40 10.17
CA HIS A 467 -7.25 8.27 10.23
C HIS A 467 -5.96 7.45 10.16
N GLY A 468 -4.92 8.07 9.58
CA GLY A 468 -3.57 7.54 9.67
C GLY A 468 -3.09 7.52 11.13
N THR A 469 -2.79 6.32 11.64
CA THR A 469 -2.18 6.13 12.96
C THR A 469 -0.70 5.81 12.80
N PRO A 470 0.22 6.42 13.56
CA PRO A 470 1.63 6.06 13.52
C PRO A 470 1.84 4.61 14.01
N PHE A 471 2.59 3.82 13.24
CA PHE A 471 2.90 2.44 13.63
C PHE A 471 4.05 2.36 14.67
N PHE A 472 4.83 3.43 14.77
CA PHE A 472 5.88 3.62 15.76
C PHE A 472 5.54 4.87 16.59
N ASP A 473 5.61 4.76 17.92
CA ASP A 473 5.15 5.83 18.82
C ASP A 473 6.25 6.83 19.20
N GLY A 474 7.49 6.57 18.75
CA GLY A 474 8.62 7.45 18.94
C GLY A 474 9.85 7.00 18.18
N SER A 475 10.93 7.76 18.32
CA SER A 475 12.22 7.49 17.73
C SER A 475 13.37 7.93 18.63
N TRP A 476 14.55 7.36 18.39
CA TRP A 476 15.83 7.97 18.74
C TRP A 476 16.29 8.79 17.55
N SER A 477 16.23 10.11 17.67
CA SER A 477 16.54 11.04 16.58
C SER A 477 17.63 12.03 16.95
N ARG A 478 18.38 12.48 15.94
CA ARG A 478 19.40 13.51 16.11
C ARG A 478 19.02 14.83 15.44
N GLU A 479 19.26 15.92 16.17
CA GLU A 479 19.18 17.31 15.68
C GLU A 479 20.49 18.09 15.91
N CYS A 480 21.46 17.47 16.58
CA CYS A 480 22.71 18.08 17.04
C CYS A 480 23.78 18.12 15.94
N LYS A 481 24.66 19.14 16.00
CA LYS A 481 25.76 19.41 15.05
C LYS A 481 27.06 18.63 15.30
N SER A 482 27.03 17.54 16.06
CA SER A 482 28.19 16.66 16.30
C SER A 482 28.03 15.34 15.53
N LEU A 483 28.98 14.41 15.63
CA LEU A 483 28.91 13.09 14.98
C LEU A 483 28.85 11.94 16.02
N ALA A 484 28.32 12.20 17.22
CA ALA A 484 28.25 11.19 18.26
C ALA A 484 27.25 10.08 17.85
N PRO A 485 27.68 8.81 17.81
CA PRO A 485 26.87 7.72 17.26
C PRO A 485 25.83 7.19 18.26
N PHE A 486 24.77 6.56 17.75
CA PHE A 486 23.94 5.65 18.54
C PHE A 486 24.59 4.28 18.55
N THR A 487 24.88 3.70 19.71
CA THR A 487 25.59 2.42 19.85
C THR A 487 24.83 1.46 20.74
N VAL A 488 24.64 0.23 20.28
CA VAL A 488 24.07 -0.90 21.01
C VAL A 488 25.14 -1.96 21.20
N LYS A 489 25.32 -2.42 22.43
CA LYS A 489 26.16 -3.58 22.75
C LYS A 489 25.33 -4.66 23.43
N MET A 490 25.32 -5.85 22.83
CA MET A 490 24.55 -6.98 23.35
C MET A 490 25.01 -8.31 22.77
N LYS A 491 24.60 -9.42 23.40
CA LYS A 491 24.69 -10.76 22.83
C LYS A 491 23.43 -11.09 22.04
N CYS A 492 23.56 -11.47 20.77
CA CYS A 492 22.44 -11.89 19.93
C CYS A 492 22.90 -12.83 18.81
N SER A 493 21.94 -13.52 18.19
CA SER A 493 22.18 -14.31 16.97
C SER A 493 21.97 -13.52 15.70
N GLY A 494 21.16 -12.46 15.73
CA GLY A 494 20.92 -11.57 14.60
C GLY A 494 20.33 -10.24 15.08
N PHE A 495 20.50 -9.19 14.30
CA PHE A 495 20.14 -7.83 14.68
C PHE A 495 19.65 -7.00 13.49
N PHE A 496 18.57 -6.26 13.71
CA PHE A 496 17.99 -5.30 12.78
C PHE A 496 17.94 -3.91 13.40
N PHE A 497 18.22 -2.89 12.58
CA PHE A 497 17.68 -1.56 12.84
C PHE A 497 16.36 -1.36 12.09
N ILE A 498 15.52 -0.48 12.62
CA ILE A 498 14.36 0.03 11.92
C ILE A 498 14.54 1.55 11.78
N PHE A 499 14.75 1.99 10.55
CA PHE A 499 15.02 3.40 10.22
C PHE A 499 13.78 4.08 9.61
N LYS A 500 13.73 5.41 9.74
CA LYS A 500 12.81 6.26 8.97
C LYS A 500 13.51 6.77 7.70
N ASP A 501 12.88 6.56 6.57
CA ASP A 501 13.10 7.27 5.32
C ASP A 501 12.27 8.56 5.25
N THR A 502 12.69 9.51 4.44
CA THR A 502 12.00 10.80 4.26
C THR A 502 12.37 11.46 2.94
N GLY A 503 11.58 12.44 2.50
CA GLY A 503 11.97 13.37 1.44
C GLY A 503 12.46 14.72 1.96
N ASP A 504 12.52 14.93 3.28
CA ASP A 504 13.00 16.17 3.88
C ASP A 504 14.53 16.31 3.71
N PRO A 505 15.02 17.30 2.94
CA PRO A 505 16.44 17.49 2.69
C PRO A 505 17.25 17.83 3.95
N ALA A 506 16.63 18.09 5.10
CA ALA A 506 17.30 18.21 6.39
C ALA A 506 17.91 16.88 6.86
N PHE A 507 17.47 15.72 6.34
CA PHE A 507 18.03 14.42 6.66
C PHE A 507 19.28 14.09 5.82
N GLY A 508 20.10 13.14 6.29
CA GLY A 508 21.32 12.75 5.59
C GLY A 508 21.80 11.35 5.97
N PRO A 509 22.79 10.81 5.25
CA PRO A 509 23.20 9.42 5.39
C PRO A 509 23.98 9.14 6.69
N CYS A 510 23.94 7.88 7.12
CA CYS A 510 24.73 7.32 8.21
C CYS A 510 25.47 6.06 7.75
N ASP A 511 26.61 5.77 8.39
CA ASP A 511 27.28 4.48 8.30
C ASP A 511 26.75 3.56 9.43
N VAL A 512 26.46 2.31 9.11
CA VAL A 512 26.17 1.26 10.09
C VAL A 512 27.44 0.45 10.31
N VAL A 513 27.97 0.50 11.53
CA VAL A 513 29.21 -0.13 11.94
C VAL A 513 28.91 -1.31 12.84
N VAL A 514 29.46 -2.48 12.52
CA VAL A 514 29.35 -3.70 13.33
C VAL A 514 30.74 -4.16 13.68
N ASP A 515 31.02 -4.28 14.99
CA ASP A 515 32.30 -4.74 15.55
C ASP A 515 33.52 -3.97 15.01
N GLY A 516 33.33 -2.66 14.82
CA GLY A 516 34.36 -1.73 14.34
C GLY A 516 34.49 -1.63 12.83
N GLU A 517 33.72 -2.39 12.04
CA GLU A 517 33.73 -2.34 10.59
C GLU A 517 32.45 -1.70 10.03
N VAL A 518 32.58 -0.75 9.10
CA VAL A 518 31.44 -0.21 8.34
C VAL A 518 30.89 -1.33 7.45
N LYS A 519 29.64 -1.75 7.71
CA LYS A 519 28.94 -2.79 6.93
C LYS A 519 28.06 -2.20 5.85
N TYR A 520 27.36 -1.11 6.17
CA TYR A 520 26.40 -0.47 5.27
C TYR A 520 26.47 1.04 5.36
N GLU A 521 26.12 1.70 4.27
CA GLU A 521 25.76 3.12 4.25
C GLU A 521 24.24 3.21 4.04
N TYR A 522 23.53 3.87 4.96
CA TYR A 522 22.10 4.08 4.86
C TYR A 522 21.78 5.53 4.52
N ASN A 523 21.04 5.75 3.44
CA ASN A 523 20.57 7.07 3.03
C ASN A 523 19.04 7.16 3.19
N PRO A 524 18.52 7.93 4.18
CA PRO A 524 17.08 8.04 4.42
C PRO A 524 16.35 8.79 3.27
N LEU A 525 17.09 9.45 2.38
CA LEU A 525 16.53 10.14 1.21
C LEU A 525 16.37 9.23 -0.02
N ALA A 526 16.84 7.98 0.03
CA ALA A 526 16.86 7.11 -1.14
C ALA A 526 15.45 6.72 -1.62
N ILE A 527 14.52 6.49 -0.69
CA ILE A 527 13.12 6.19 -0.99
C ILE A 527 12.30 7.48 -1.18
N GLY A 528 12.68 8.55 -0.48
CA GLY A 528 12.18 9.90 -0.73
C GLY A 528 10.82 10.24 -0.14
N TRP A 529 10.19 9.38 0.67
CA TRP A 529 8.94 9.65 1.40
C TRP A 529 8.98 9.00 2.79
N ASN A 530 8.02 9.37 3.66
CA ASN A 530 8.01 8.90 5.05
C ASN A 530 7.67 7.41 5.15
N HIS A 531 8.70 6.59 5.31
CA HIS A 531 8.62 5.13 5.23
C HIS A 531 9.53 4.50 6.29
N CYS A 532 9.09 3.44 6.97
CA CYS A 532 9.89 2.70 7.91
C CYS A 532 10.48 1.45 7.25
N LYS A 533 11.81 1.29 7.35
CA LYS A 533 12.53 0.18 6.75
C LYS A 533 13.32 -0.59 7.80
N ALA A 534 13.13 -1.92 7.81
CA ALA A 534 14.05 -2.82 8.51
C ALA A 534 15.36 -2.95 7.71
N MET A 535 16.50 -2.94 8.40
CA MET A 535 17.82 -3.24 7.83
C MET A 535 18.48 -4.31 8.68
N LEU A 536 18.94 -5.40 8.06
CA LEU A 536 19.66 -6.47 8.73
C LEU A 536 21.13 -6.06 8.96
N ALA A 537 21.45 -5.60 10.17
CA ALA A 537 22.81 -5.20 10.52
C ALA A 537 23.72 -6.40 10.83
N VAL A 538 23.17 -7.40 11.53
CA VAL A 538 23.86 -8.67 11.85
C VAL A 538 23.02 -9.83 11.34
N PRO A 539 23.42 -10.52 10.25
CA PRO A 539 22.77 -11.73 9.78
C PRO A 539 22.74 -12.83 10.84
N TYR A 540 21.75 -13.72 10.76
CA TYR A 540 21.62 -14.78 11.76
C TYR A 540 22.85 -15.70 11.81
N GLY A 541 23.32 -16.01 13.02
CA GLY A 541 24.44 -16.91 13.27
C GLY A 541 24.52 -17.35 14.73
N GLU A 542 25.67 -17.94 15.09
CA GLU A 542 25.95 -18.35 16.46
C GLU A 542 25.89 -17.14 17.42
N PRO A 543 25.24 -17.26 18.59
CA PRO A 543 25.11 -16.15 19.53
C PRO A 543 26.48 -15.57 19.95
N ALA A 544 26.71 -14.30 19.65
CA ALA A 544 27.96 -13.59 19.99
C ALA A 544 27.67 -12.19 20.55
N GLU A 545 28.62 -11.65 21.32
CA GLU A 545 28.58 -10.24 21.71
C GLU A 545 28.96 -9.37 20.52
N HIS A 546 28.09 -8.42 20.20
CA HIS A 546 28.29 -7.45 19.12
C HIS A 546 28.25 -6.03 19.66
N THR A 547 29.02 -5.14 19.04
CA THR A 547 28.88 -3.68 19.19
C THR A 547 28.44 -3.10 17.86
N ILE A 548 27.25 -2.52 17.83
CA ILE A 548 26.55 -2.10 16.61
C ILE A 548 26.24 -0.61 16.74
N SER A 549 26.72 0.20 15.79
CA SER A 549 26.61 1.66 15.85
C SER A 549 26.03 2.26 14.57
N VAL A 550 25.22 3.31 14.72
CA VAL A 550 24.79 4.20 13.63
C VAL A 550 25.59 5.50 13.74
N VAL A 551 26.47 5.74 12.77
CA VAL A 551 27.43 6.85 12.76
C VAL A 551 27.01 7.88 11.70
N PRO A 552 26.62 9.11 12.09
CA PRO A 552 26.26 10.13 11.12
C PRO A 552 27.43 10.54 10.24
N LYS A 553 27.17 10.82 8.96
CA LYS A 553 28.21 11.30 8.02
C LYS A 553 28.29 12.82 7.95
N THR A 554 27.24 13.52 8.36
CA THR A 554 27.16 14.98 8.25
C THR A 554 26.58 15.58 9.53
N PRO A 555 27.30 16.52 10.20
CA PRO A 555 26.90 16.96 11.52
C PRO A 555 25.57 17.72 11.54
N ASP A 556 25.23 18.49 10.52
CA ASP A 556 24.00 19.32 10.48
C ASP A 556 22.76 18.58 9.95
N LYS A 557 22.85 17.27 9.67
CA LYS A 557 21.75 16.48 9.11
C LYS A 557 20.95 15.73 10.19
N LYS A 558 19.66 15.56 9.98
CA LYS A 558 18.80 14.72 10.83
C LYS A 558 18.92 13.24 10.45
N PHE A 559 18.62 12.37 11.41
CA PHE A 559 18.42 10.93 11.21
C PHE A 559 17.56 10.39 12.35
N SER A 560 16.73 9.39 12.07
CA SER A 560 15.78 8.82 13.04
C SER A 560 15.82 7.28 13.00
N ILE A 561 16.00 6.68 14.17
CA ILE A 561 15.88 5.23 14.42
C ILE A 561 14.57 5.03 15.17
N VAL A 562 13.60 4.29 14.61
CA VAL A 562 12.27 4.13 15.23
C VAL A 562 12.19 2.93 16.16
N ALA A 563 13.07 1.95 15.95
CA ALA A 563 13.27 0.79 16.82
C ALA A 563 14.52 0.03 16.39
N PHE A 564 14.93 -0.96 17.18
CA PHE A 564 15.82 -2.02 16.73
C PHE A 564 15.26 -3.37 17.21
N ALA A 565 15.71 -4.46 16.59
CA ALA A 565 15.27 -5.79 16.96
C ALA A 565 16.42 -6.79 16.95
N TYR A 566 16.29 -7.85 17.74
CA TYR A 566 17.32 -8.87 17.84
C TYR A 566 16.70 -10.25 18.02
N THR A 567 17.43 -11.29 17.58
CA THR A 567 17.06 -12.68 17.85
C THR A 567 17.77 -13.20 19.09
N LYS A 568 16.99 -13.74 20.03
CA LYS A 568 17.46 -14.43 21.23
C LYS A 568 17.95 -15.85 20.92
N GLU A 569 18.78 -16.39 21.81
CA GLU A 569 19.24 -17.79 21.82
C GLU A 569 18.09 -18.82 21.81
#